data_AF-A0A960K682-F1
#
_entry.id   AF-A0A960K682-F1
#
_cell.length_a   1.000
_cell.length_b   1.000
_cell.length_c   1.000
_cell.angle_alpha   90.00
_cell.angle_beta   90.00
_cell.angle_gamma   90.00
#
_symmetry.space_group_name_H-M   'P 1'
#
loop_
_entity.id
_entity.type
_entity.pdbx_description
1 polymer ?
#
loop_
_entity_poly.entity_id
_entity_poly.type
_entity_poly.pdbx_seq_one_letter_code
_entity_poly.pdbx_strand_id
1 'polypeptide(L)'
;MSHSHPSSLPWIRGFGFAAFFVGFSVFLATVVSSDYRITADTLDQLAASGTVKEEHREALFTELAPLKDQYYSSVRPFLADIGRKISEANERLAASGGSQIWDYDRGEYLQAFARAAATGTAASHGRLLFWLSLVLGSLGAVVSFLPKIWLAPPGIKNDGVFFSSVRSRGLWGIALGVFLIGFYVALYFFPAYIVPWIRLGDPVSQALRGRPADRWFFYGLMYTVVLLVMAVRMAVHYRHNRYQLVRTASVSFFQLGFAFLIPAVLESLNKPAVDFKNAWPLDYDFFFGWNLDSLTSSGALGWFILLWGIGLAVILVPALAYFFGKRWYCSWV
;
A
#
# COMPACT_ATOMS: atom_id res chain seq x y z
N MET A 1 21.33 34.78 34.14
CA MET A 1 20.25 35.35 33.30
C MET A 1 19.62 34.23 32.50
N SER A 2 18.38 33.87 32.85
CA SER A 2 17.60 32.85 32.15
C SER A 2 17.25 33.34 30.75
N HIS A 3 17.86 32.76 29.72
CA HIS A 3 17.31 32.86 28.37
C HIS A 3 16.05 32.00 28.31
N SER A 4 14.94 32.60 28.74
CA SER A 4 13.61 32.20 28.31
C SER A 4 13.60 32.33 26.79
N HIS A 5 13.70 31.22 26.06
CA HIS A 5 13.29 31.17 24.67
C HIS A 5 11.76 31.17 24.65
N PRO A 6 11.08 32.27 24.27
CA PRO A 6 9.68 32.17 23.88
C PRO A 6 9.68 31.55 22.47
N SER A 7 8.79 30.67 22.08
CA SER A 7 7.73 29.96 22.76
C SER A 7 7.42 28.83 21.77
N SER A 8 7.30 27.58 22.23
CA SER A 8 6.73 26.53 21.37
C SER A 8 5.43 27.09 20.80
N LEU A 9 5.23 27.16 19.48
CA LEU A 9 3.96 27.57 18.87
C LEU A 9 2.92 26.48 19.19
N PRO A 10 2.27 26.51 20.37
CA PRO A 10 1.60 25.34 20.90
C PRO A 10 0.28 25.12 20.15
N TRP A 11 -0.32 26.21 19.68
CA TRP A 11 -1.50 26.25 18.84
C TRP A 11 -1.25 25.61 17.47
N ILE A 12 -0.11 25.87 16.81
CA ILE A 12 0.24 25.21 15.53
C ILE A 12 0.40 23.71 15.74
N ARG A 13 1.10 23.32 16.81
CA ARG A 13 1.31 21.90 17.13
C ARG A 13 -0.02 21.21 17.46
N GLY A 14 -0.87 21.86 18.26
CA GLY A 14 -2.21 21.38 18.59
C GLY A 14 -3.06 21.21 17.35
N PHE A 15 -3.04 22.19 16.43
CA PHE A 15 -3.71 22.11 15.14
C PHE A 15 -3.17 20.95 14.29
N GLY A 16 -1.86 20.78 14.21
CA GLY A 16 -1.24 19.66 13.50
C GLY A 16 -1.65 18.29 14.07
N PHE A 17 -1.67 18.14 15.39
CA PHE A 17 -2.18 16.92 16.03
C PHE A 17 -3.66 16.70 15.75
N ALA A 18 -4.49 17.74 15.86
CA ALA A 18 -5.91 17.65 15.57
C ALA A 18 -6.15 17.20 14.12
N ALA A 19 -5.46 17.82 13.15
CA ALA A 19 -5.53 17.44 11.74
C ALA A 19 -5.08 15.99 11.51
N PHE A 20 -3.99 15.55 12.15
CA PHE A 20 -3.53 14.16 12.09
C PHE A 20 -4.57 13.18 12.63
N PHE A 21 -5.13 13.45 13.82
CA PHE A 21 -6.12 12.57 14.44
C PHE A 21 -7.45 12.56 13.69
N VAL A 22 -7.89 13.69 13.14
CA VAL A 22 -9.06 13.75 12.26
C VAL A 22 -8.81 12.88 11.02
N GLY A 23 -7.67 13.07 10.33
CA GLY A 23 -7.37 12.28 9.14
C GLY A 23 -7.21 10.79 9.42
N PHE A 24 -6.58 10.43 10.54
CA PHE A 24 -6.47 9.03 10.97
C PHE A 24 -7.82 8.44 11.39
N SER A 25 -8.70 9.22 12.01
CA SER A 25 -10.06 8.76 12.34
C SER A 25 -10.91 8.53 11.10
N VAL A 26 -10.82 9.43 10.11
CA VAL A 26 -11.48 9.25 8.80
C VAL A 26 -10.92 8.00 8.11
N PHE A 27 -9.60 7.80 8.15
CA PHE A 27 -8.96 6.59 7.63
C PHE A 27 -9.56 5.33 8.25
N LEU A 28 -9.61 5.24 9.59
CA LEU A 28 -10.17 4.07 10.28
C LEU A 28 -11.67 3.88 10.01
N ALA A 29 -12.45 4.95 10.01
CA ALA A 29 -13.89 4.92 9.77
C ALA A 29 -14.22 4.42 8.35
N THR A 30 -13.33 4.64 7.38
CA THR A 30 -13.55 4.23 5.97
C THR A 30 -13.75 2.72 5.82
N VAL A 31 -13.10 1.89 6.66
CA VAL A 31 -13.24 0.41 6.60
C VAL A 31 -14.65 -0.05 6.88
N VAL A 32 -15.35 0.64 7.79
CA VAL A 32 -16.67 0.23 8.27
C VAL A 32 -17.81 1.02 7.61
N SER A 33 -17.49 2.01 6.78
CA SER A 33 -18.47 2.90 6.14
C SER A 33 -18.91 2.46 4.74
N SER A 34 -18.83 1.16 4.43
CA SER A 34 -19.16 0.63 3.10
C SER A 34 -20.28 -0.39 3.21
N ASP A 35 -21.27 -0.21 2.34
CA ASP A 35 -22.37 -1.15 2.13
C ASP A 35 -22.10 -1.95 0.86
N TYR A 36 -22.73 -3.11 0.69
CA TYR A 36 -22.47 -3.97 -0.46
C TYR A 36 -23.77 -4.39 -1.13
N ARG A 37 -23.82 -4.27 -2.46
CA ARG A 37 -24.95 -4.72 -3.28
C ARG A 37 -24.45 -5.24 -4.61
N ILE A 38 -24.90 -6.44 -4.99
CA ILE A 38 -24.62 -7.04 -6.30
C ILE A 38 -25.67 -6.55 -7.28
N THR A 39 -25.26 -5.83 -8.31
CA THR A 39 -26.14 -5.39 -9.41
C THR A 39 -25.72 -6.06 -10.72
N ALA A 40 -26.53 -5.95 -11.77
CA ALA A 40 -26.12 -6.42 -13.10
C ALA A 40 -24.78 -5.80 -13.54
N ASP A 41 -24.63 -4.50 -13.32
CA ASP A 41 -23.40 -3.74 -13.59
C ASP A 41 -22.18 -4.29 -12.82
N THR A 42 -22.35 -4.77 -11.58
CA THR A 42 -21.23 -5.40 -10.85
C THR A 42 -20.72 -6.67 -11.52
N LEU A 43 -21.62 -7.49 -12.07
CA LEU A 43 -21.24 -8.73 -12.76
C LEU A 43 -20.58 -8.41 -14.11
N ASP A 44 -21.10 -7.43 -14.83
CA ASP A 44 -20.54 -6.96 -16.11
C ASP A 44 -19.13 -6.38 -15.90
N GLN A 45 -18.92 -5.56 -14.86
CA GLN A 45 -17.60 -5.04 -14.50
C GLN A 45 -16.61 -6.15 -14.14
N LEU A 46 -17.05 -7.18 -13.41
CA LEU A 46 -16.20 -8.30 -13.04
C LEU A 46 -15.83 -9.16 -14.26
N ALA A 47 -16.77 -9.39 -15.17
CA ALA A 47 -16.50 -10.07 -16.44
C ALA A 47 -15.48 -9.31 -17.29
N ALA A 48 -15.64 -7.98 -17.40
CA ALA A 48 -14.74 -7.11 -18.17
C ALA A 48 -13.35 -6.95 -17.53
N SER A 49 -13.24 -7.06 -16.21
CA SER A 49 -11.97 -6.86 -15.48
C SER A 49 -10.91 -7.92 -15.76
N GLY A 50 -11.28 -9.08 -16.30
CA GLY A 50 -10.38 -10.23 -16.45
C GLY A 50 -9.94 -10.87 -15.13
N THR A 51 -10.41 -10.38 -13.98
CA THR A 51 -10.01 -10.92 -12.67
C THR A 51 -10.62 -12.29 -12.44
N VAL A 52 -11.89 -12.49 -12.82
CA VAL A 52 -12.51 -13.81 -12.86
C VAL A 52 -12.09 -14.51 -14.15
N LYS A 53 -11.32 -15.59 -14.02
CA LYS A 53 -10.87 -16.44 -15.14
C LYS A 53 -12.07 -16.95 -15.93
N GLU A 54 -11.95 -16.98 -17.25
CA GLU A 54 -13.06 -17.32 -18.16
C GLU A 54 -13.68 -18.68 -17.84
N GLU A 55 -12.84 -19.67 -17.55
CA GLU A 55 -13.21 -21.02 -17.12
C GLU A 55 -14.10 -21.08 -15.87
N HIS A 56 -14.00 -20.09 -14.98
CA HIS A 56 -14.78 -20.06 -13.74
C HIS A 56 -16.07 -19.23 -13.86
N ARG A 57 -16.21 -18.40 -14.90
CA ARG A 57 -17.28 -17.38 -14.99
C ARG A 57 -18.67 -18.00 -15.02
N GLU A 58 -18.88 -18.98 -15.88
CA GLU A 58 -20.22 -19.58 -16.07
C GLU A 58 -20.73 -20.24 -14.78
N ALA A 59 -19.91 -21.11 -14.18
CA ALA A 59 -20.25 -21.77 -12.92
C ALA A 59 -20.49 -20.74 -11.81
N LEU A 60 -19.59 -19.76 -11.66
CA LEU A 60 -19.67 -18.79 -10.58
C LEU A 60 -20.87 -17.84 -10.72
N PHE A 61 -21.13 -17.32 -11.91
CA PHE A 61 -22.22 -16.37 -12.13
C PHE A 61 -23.60 -17.04 -12.04
N THR A 62 -23.68 -18.33 -12.39
CA THR A 62 -24.90 -19.14 -12.16
C THR A 62 -25.21 -19.23 -10.67
N GLU A 63 -24.22 -19.57 -9.84
CA GLU A 63 -24.42 -19.73 -8.39
C GLU A 63 -24.63 -18.38 -7.67
N LEU A 64 -24.16 -17.28 -8.24
CA LEU A 64 -24.35 -15.93 -7.72
C LEU A 64 -25.70 -15.29 -8.08
N ALA A 65 -26.42 -15.82 -9.06
CA ALA A 65 -27.71 -15.28 -9.49
C ALA A 65 -28.72 -15.04 -8.33
N PRO A 66 -28.83 -15.90 -7.30
CA PRO A 66 -29.72 -15.67 -6.16
C PRO A 66 -29.32 -14.49 -5.26
N LEU A 67 -28.05 -14.08 -5.27
CA LEU A 67 -27.56 -12.96 -4.45
C LEU A 67 -27.72 -11.61 -5.15
N LYS A 68 -28.22 -11.60 -6.40
CA LYS A 68 -28.47 -10.36 -7.15
C LYS A 68 -29.47 -9.49 -6.40
N ASP A 69 -29.17 -8.20 -6.33
CA ASP A 69 -29.94 -7.17 -5.62
C ASP A 69 -30.04 -7.31 -4.10
N GLN A 70 -29.37 -8.31 -3.50
CA GLN A 70 -29.29 -8.41 -2.05
C GLN A 70 -28.39 -7.31 -1.48
N TYR A 71 -28.87 -6.66 -0.42
CA TYR A 71 -28.16 -5.60 0.28
C TYR A 71 -27.50 -6.12 1.55
N TYR A 72 -26.26 -5.69 1.76
CA TYR A 72 -25.46 -6.00 2.95
C TYR A 72 -24.93 -4.70 3.56
N SER A 73 -25.18 -4.50 4.84
CA SER A 73 -24.67 -3.33 5.59
C SER A 73 -23.20 -3.46 6.03
N SER A 74 -22.56 -4.60 5.79
CA SER A 74 -21.16 -4.82 6.16
C SER A 74 -20.49 -5.90 5.31
N VAL A 75 -19.15 -5.84 5.26
CA VAL A 75 -18.33 -6.71 4.41
C VAL A 75 -18.32 -8.18 4.86
N ARG A 76 -18.46 -8.46 6.16
CA ARG A 76 -18.41 -9.83 6.71
C ARG A 76 -19.51 -10.76 6.17
N PRO A 77 -20.82 -10.44 6.34
CA PRO A 77 -21.89 -11.28 5.82
C PRO A 77 -21.83 -11.38 4.28
N PHE A 78 -21.47 -10.28 3.61
CA PHE A 78 -21.26 -10.27 2.17
C PHE A 78 -20.19 -11.28 1.73
N LEU A 79 -18.99 -11.24 2.32
CA LEU A 79 -17.90 -12.15 1.98
C LEU A 79 -18.19 -13.61 2.36
N ALA A 80 -18.96 -13.83 3.43
CA ALA A 80 -19.39 -15.18 3.82
C ALA A 80 -20.30 -15.79 2.74
N ASP A 81 -21.27 -15.01 2.24
CA ASP A 81 -22.20 -15.47 1.20
C ASP A 81 -21.50 -15.66 -0.14
N ILE A 82 -20.66 -14.71 -0.58
CA ILE A 82 -19.84 -14.88 -1.79
C ILE A 82 -18.90 -16.08 -1.65
N GLY A 83 -18.24 -16.24 -0.50
CA GLY A 83 -17.32 -17.36 -0.26
C GLY A 83 -18.02 -18.72 -0.31
N ARG A 84 -19.26 -18.79 0.17
CA ARG A 84 -20.12 -19.96 0.03
C ARG A 84 -20.47 -20.23 -1.42
N LYS A 85 -20.89 -19.21 -2.19
CA LYS A 85 -21.18 -19.33 -3.63
C LYS A 85 -19.97 -19.73 -4.47
N ILE A 86 -18.77 -19.26 -4.13
CA ILE A 86 -17.53 -19.74 -4.77
C ILE A 86 -17.30 -21.23 -4.47
N SER A 87 -17.62 -21.69 -3.26
CA SER A 87 -17.43 -23.10 -2.89
C SER A 87 -18.44 -24.00 -3.64
N GLU A 88 -19.71 -23.57 -3.73
CA GLU A 88 -20.75 -24.25 -4.53
C GLU A 88 -20.38 -24.28 -6.02
N ALA A 89 -19.87 -23.18 -6.57
CA ALA A 89 -19.38 -23.14 -7.95
C ALA A 89 -18.20 -24.08 -8.17
N ASN A 90 -17.30 -24.19 -7.19
CA ASN A 90 -16.16 -25.10 -7.25
C ASN A 90 -16.58 -26.58 -7.21
N GLU A 91 -17.60 -26.92 -6.42
CA GLU A 91 -18.21 -28.27 -6.42
C GLU A 91 -18.83 -28.61 -7.79
N ARG A 92 -19.52 -27.64 -8.40
CA ARG A 92 -20.07 -27.79 -9.76
C ARG A 92 -18.99 -28.02 -10.80
N LEU A 93 -17.89 -27.26 -10.74
CA LEU A 93 -16.74 -27.42 -11.63
C LEU A 93 -16.10 -28.80 -11.44
N ALA A 94 -15.94 -29.26 -10.21
CA ALA A 94 -15.43 -30.60 -9.92
C ALA A 94 -16.33 -31.70 -10.51
N ALA A 95 -17.66 -31.53 -10.46
CA ALA A 95 -18.61 -32.49 -11.04
C ALA A 95 -18.59 -32.50 -12.58
N SER A 96 -18.31 -31.37 -13.22
CA SER A 96 -18.22 -31.26 -14.69
C SER A 96 -16.82 -31.52 -15.26
N GLY A 97 -15.83 -31.84 -14.42
CA GLY A 97 -14.44 -31.99 -14.83
C GLY A 97 -13.76 -30.66 -15.22
N GLY A 98 -14.30 -29.53 -14.77
CA GLY A 98 -13.73 -28.20 -14.96
C GLY A 98 -12.53 -27.93 -14.05
N SER A 99 -11.84 -26.82 -14.30
CA SER A 99 -10.73 -26.36 -13.49
C SER A 99 -11.20 -25.92 -12.09
N GLN A 100 -10.41 -26.28 -11.09
CA GLN A 100 -10.71 -25.96 -9.70
C GLN A 100 -10.34 -24.50 -9.40
N ILE A 101 -11.18 -23.83 -8.62
CA ILE A 101 -10.89 -22.53 -8.02
C ILE A 101 -9.96 -22.76 -6.82
N TRP A 102 -8.67 -22.48 -7.01
CA TRP A 102 -7.67 -22.57 -5.94
C TRP A 102 -7.82 -21.45 -4.91
N ASP A 103 -7.23 -21.64 -3.72
CA ASP A 103 -7.30 -20.67 -2.63
C ASP A 103 -6.80 -19.27 -3.01
N TYR A 104 -5.79 -19.21 -3.89
CA TYR A 104 -5.29 -17.95 -4.44
C TYR A 104 -6.37 -17.22 -5.25
N ASP A 105 -6.98 -17.91 -6.23
CA ASP A 105 -8.04 -17.34 -7.08
C ASP A 105 -9.26 -16.95 -6.24
N ARG A 106 -9.61 -17.77 -5.25
CA ARG A 106 -10.69 -17.47 -4.29
C ARG A 106 -10.45 -16.14 -3.58
N GLY A 107 -9.23 -15.88 -3.12
CA GLY A 107 -8.86 -14.61 -2.47
C GLY A 107 -9.00 -13.40 -3.40
N GLU A 108 -8.49 -13.51 -4.62
CA GLU A 108 -8.60 -12.47 -5.66
C GLU A 108 -10.07 -12.19 -6.00
N TYR A 109 -10.88 -13.25 -6.16
CA TYR A 109 -12.29 -13.13 -6.49
C TYR A 109 -13.04 -12.40 -5.37
N LEU A 110 -12.86 -12.83 -4.12
CA LEU A 110 -13.49 -12.18 -2.96
C LEU A 110 -13.14 -10.68 -2.89
N GLN A 111 -11.89 -10.32 -3.16
CA GLN A 111 -11.47 -8.92 -3.21
C GLN A 111 -12.15 -8.17 -4.37
N ALA A 112 -12.21 -8.77 -5.55
CA ALA A 112 -12.84 -8.18 -6.73
C ALA A 112 -14.35 -7.96 -6.52
N PHE A 113 -15.06 -8.96 -5.97
CA PHE A 113 -16.48 -8.85 -5.62
C PHE A 113 -16.71 -7.76 -4.57
N ALA A 114 -15.94 -7.75 -3.48
CA ALA A 114 -16.06 -6.70 -2.47
C ALA A 114 -15.83 -5.31 -3.07
N ARG A 115 -14.91 -5.19 -4.02
CA ARG A 115 -14.67 -3.93 -4.73
C ARG A 115 -15.82 -3.54 -5.63
N ALA A 116 -16.28 -4.43 -6.51
CA ALA A 116 -17.34 -4.13 -7.46
C ALA A 116 -18.67 -3.83 -6.74
N ALA A 117 -19.00 -4.64 -5.73
CA ALA A 117 -20.26 -4.54 -4.99
C ALA A 117 -20.27 -3.43 -3.93
N ALA A 118 -19.12 -2.85 -3.56
CA ALA A 118 -19.08 -1.81 -2.54
C ALA A 118 -19.78 -0.53 -3.02
N THR A 119 -20.87 -0.22 -2.33
CA THR A 119 -21.72 0.97 -2.40
C THR A 119 -21.55 1.84 -1.12
N GLY A 120 -22.02 3.09 -1.14
CA GLY A 120 -21.95 3.99 0.02
C GLY A 120 -20.84 5.04 -0.05
N THR A 121 -20.50 5.65 1.09
CA THR A 121 -19.66 6.87 1.15
C THR A 121 -18.24 6.63 0.65
N ALA A 122 -17.63 5.49 0.98
CA ALA A 122 -16.30 5.13 0.50
C ALA A 122 -16.24 4.92 -1.03
N ALA A 123 -17.33 4.41 -1.62
CA ALA A 123 -17.45 4.19 -3.06
C ALA A 123 -17.72 5.50 -3.82
N SER A 124 -18.59 6.35 -3.28
CA SER A 124 -19.07 7.57 -3.94
C SER A 124 -18.15 8.78 -3.75
N HIS A 125 -17.46 8.88 -2.62
CA HIS A 125 -16.67 10.05 -2.24
C HIS A 125 -15.17 9.73 -2.08
N GLY A 126 -14.66 8.73 -2.81
CA GLY A 126 -13.27 8.26 -2.67
C GLY A 126 -12.21 9.38 -2.77
N ARG A 127 -12.41 10.38 -3.63
CA ARG A 127 -11.51 11.56 -3.74
C ARG A 127 -11.49 12.40 -2.46
N LEU A 128 -12.67 12.70 -1.91
CA LEU A 128 -12.78 13.49 -0.68
C LEU A 128 -12.13 12.75 0.49
N LEU A 129 -12.41 11.45 0.61
CA LEU A 129 -11.85 10.62 1.67
C LEU A 129 -10.34 10.49 1.56
N PHE A 130 -9.78 10.42 0.34
CA PHE A 130 -8.32 10.48 0.12
C PHE A 130 -7.71 11.76 0.70
N TRP A 131 -8.27 12.94 0.39
CA TRP A 131 -7.76 14.22 0.89
C TRP A 131 -7.92 14.33 2.41
N LEU A 132 -9.07 13.94 2.95
CA LEU A 132 -9.35 14.02 4.38
C LEU A 132 -8.56 13.02 5.21
N SER A 133 -8.24 11.84 4.66
CA SER A 133 -7.48 10.81 5.38
C SER A 133 -5.97 10.96 5.16
N LEU A 134 -5.49 10.64 3.97
CA LEU A 134 -4.07 10.53 3.67
C LEU A 134 -3.40 11.90 3.62
N VAL A 135 -3.98 12.88 2.93
CA VAL A 135 -3.31 14.19 2.76
C VAL A 135 -3.38 15.01 4.04
N LEU A 136 -4.58 15.22 4.60
CA LEU A 136 -4.75 15.95 5.85
C LEU A 136 -4.00 15.27 7.00
N GLY A 137 -4.03 13.93 7.08
CA GLY A 137 -3.27 13.18 8.06
C GLY A 137 -1.77 13.41 7.94
N SER A 138 -1.22 13.31 6.74
CA SER A 138 0.22 13.48 6.49
C SER A 138 0.69 14.92 6.73
N LEU A 139 -0.07 15.91 6.27
CA LEU A 139 0.21 17.32 6.53
C LEU A 139 0.09 17.65 8.01
N GLY A 140 -0.96 17.14 8.68
CA GLY A 140 -1.13 17.27 10.12
C GLY A 140 0.06 16.71 10.90
N ALA A 141 0.55 15.52 10.49
CA ALA A 141 1.75 14.94 11.07
C ALA A 141 2.96 15.88 10.92
N VAL A 142 3.23 16.41 9.72
CA VAL A 142 4.33 17.37 9.50
C VAL A 142 4.18 18.61 10.39
N VAL A 143 3.01 19.24 10.38
CA VAL A 143 2.71 20.45 11.17
C VAL A 143 2.84 20.20 12.68
N SER A 144 2.56 18.98 13.16
CA SER A 144 2.64 18.63 14.58
C SER A 144 4.08 18.66 15.14
N PHE A 145 5.06 18.22 14.34
CA PHE A 145 6.46 18.11 14.78
C PHE A 145 7.33 19.26 14.28
N LEU A 146 7.00 19.89 13.15
CA LEU A 146 7.86 20.86 12.46
C LEU A 146 8.21 22.08 13.34
N PRO A 147 7.27 22.75 14.03
CA PRO A 147 7.60 23.92 14.85
C PRO A 147 8.58 23.58 15.98
N LYS A 148 8.44 22.40 16.60
CA LYS A 148 9.31 21.98 17.70
C LYS A 148 10.75 21.76 17.24
N ILE A 149 10.94 21.11 16.09
CA ILE A 149 12.28 20.78 15.59
C ILE A 149 12.95 22.02 14.98
N TRP A 150 12.18 22.89 14.34
CA TRP A 150 12.70 24.07 13.67
C TRP A 150 13.12 25.17 14.66
N LEU A 151 12.32 25.42 15.71
CA LEU A 151 12.64 26.38 16.77
C LEU A 151 13.72 25.88 17.73
N ALA A 152 13.99 24.57 17.78
CA ALA A 152 15.08 24.03 18.58
C ALA A 152 16.44 24.40 17.97
N PRO A 153 17.45 24.70 18.81
CA PRO A 153 18.79 24.97 18.33
C PRO A 153 19.34 23.74 17.58
N PRO A 154 20.10 23.96 16.48
CA PRO A 154 20.68 22.87 15.70
C PRO A 154 21.67 22.07 16.56
N GLY A 155 21.56 20.75 16.52
CA GLY A 155 22.47 19.85 17.22
C GLY A 155 21.87 18.45 17.42
N ILE A 156 22.72 17.47 17.71
CA ILE A 156 22.31 16.09 18.00
C ILE A 156 21.94 16.00 19.47
N LYS A 157 20.65 16.13 19.79
CA LYS A 157 20.12 15.99 21.16
C LYS A 157 19.26 14.74 21.23
N ASN A 158 19.85 13.64 21.70
CA ASN A 158 19.21 12.33 21.87
C ASN A 158 18.82 12.05 23.32
N ASP A 159 18.62 13.09 24.13
CA ASP A 159 18.39 12.94 25.56
C ASP A 159 16.99 12.39 25.86
N GLY A 160 16.92 11.33 26.66
CA GLY A 160 15.68 10.78 27.20
C GLY A 160 14.72 10.13 26.19
N VAL A 161 15.18 9.83 24.97
CA VAL A 161 14.34 9.28 23.88
C VAL A 161 13.66 7.95 24.27
N PHE A 162 14.37 7.10 25.00
CA PHE A 162 13.90 5.80 25.46
C PHE A 162 12.88 5.85 26.61
N PHE A 163 12.65 7.02 27.23
CA PHE A 163 11.65 7.17 28.31
C PHE A 163 10.29 7.69 27.80
N SER A 164 10.15 8.02 26.52
CA SER A 164 8.86 8.46 25.97
C SER A 164 7.89 7.28 25.82
N SER A 165 6.60 7.46 26.17
CA SER A 165 5.59 6.36 26.19
C SER A 165 5.37 5.67 24.84
N VAL A 166 5.74 6.31 23.73
CA VAL A 166 5.65 5.79 22.36
C VAL A 166 6.92 5.05 21.92
N ARG A 167 8.09 5.35 22.53
CA ARG A 167 9.39 4.70 22.20
C ARG A 167 9.94 3.79 23.30
N SER A 168 9.37 3.84 24.50
CA SER A 168 9.45 2.80 25.52
C SER A 168 8.34 1.78 25.26
N ARG A 169 8.38 0.60 25.88
CA ARG A 169 7.36 -0.47 25.79
C ARG A 169 5.97 -0.05 26.36
N GLY A 170 5.60 1.22 26.28
CA GLY A 170 4.34 1.77 26.74
C GLY A 170 3.17 1.40 25.83
N LEU A 171 1.97 1.59 26.37
CA LEU A 171 0.70 1.16 25.76
C LEU A 171 0.54 1.65 24.31
N TRP A 172 0.87 2.90 24.03
CA TRP A 172 0.71 3.49 22.70
C TRP A 172 1.70 2.92 21.67
N GLY A 173 2.91 2.54 22.09
CA GLY A 173 3.86 1.84 21.22
C GLY A 173 3.40 0.43 20.87
N ILE A 174 2.86 -0.30 21.86
CA ILE A 174 2.29 -1.64 21.66
C ILE A 174 1.04 -1.55 20.77
N ALA A 175 0.13 -0.61 21.03
CA ALA A 175 -1.08 -0.42 20.24
C ALA A 175 -0.75 -0.10 18.77
N LEU A 176 0.23 0.78 18.52
CA LEU A 176 0.72 1.05 17.16
C LEU A 176 1.33 -0.20 16.51
N GLY A 177 2.14 -0.97 17.25
CA GLY A 177 2.72 -2.21 16.76
C GLY A 177 1.67 -3.24 16.37
N VAL A 178 0.69 -3.48 17.24
CA VAL A 178 -0.46 -4.37 16.97
C VAL A 178 -1.26 -3.88 15.77
N PHE A 179 -1.50 -2.58 15.66
CA PHE A 179 -2.18 -1.99 14.50
C PHE A 179 -1.42 -2.24 13.19
N LEU A 180 -0.11 -1.99 13.16
CA LEU A 180 0.71 -2.20 11.95
C LEU A 180 0.79 -3.67 11.55
N ILE A 181 0.92 -4.58 12.53
CA ILE A 181 0.91 -6.02 12.29
C ILE A 181 -0.47 -6.45 11.77
N GLY A 182 -1.56 -6.01 12.41
CA GLY A 182 -2.92 -6.32 11.99
C GLY A 182 -3.22 -5.79 10.59
N PHE A 183 -2.78 -4.57 10.27
CA PHE A 183 -2.86 -3.99 8.93
C PHE A 183 -2.11 -4.86 7.91
N TYR A 184 -0.89 -5.27 8.21
CA TYR A 184 -0.08 -6.10 7.30
C TYR A 184 -0.68 -7.49 7.09
N VAL A 185 -1.17 -8.14 8.16
CA VAL A 185 -1.90 -9.41 8.08
C VAL A 185 -3.15 -9.26 7.23
N ALA A 186 -3.93 -8.20 7.43
CA ALA A 186 -5.12 -7.94 6.63
C ALA A 186 -4.77 -7.71 5.16
N LEU A 187 -3.67 -7.00 4.87
CA LEU A 187 -3.22 -6.73 3.52
C LEU A 187 -2.80 -7.99 2.76
N TYR A 188 -2.12 -8.90 3.44
CA TYR A 188 -1.60 -10.13 2.81
C TYR A 188 -2.66 -11.23 2.72
N PHE A 189 -3.38 -11.51 3.82
CA PHE A 189 -4.27 -12.67 3.92
C PHE A 189 -5.75 -12.34 3.74
N PHE A 190 -6.16 -11.09 4.00
CA PHE A 190 -7.57 -10.70 4.02
C PHE A 190 -7.85 -9.42 3.21
N PRO A 191 -7.33 -9.28 1.97
CA PRO A 191 -7.39 -8.02 1.24
C PRO A 191 -8.82 -7.56 0.92
N ALA A 192 -9.77 -8.51 0.83
CA ALA A 192 -11.18 -8.23 0.63
C ALA A 192 -11.81 -7.35 1.74
N TYR A 193 -11.31 -7.44 2.98
CA TYR A 193 -11.81 -6.65 4.11
C TYR A 193 -11.31 -5.21 4.12
N ILE A 194 -10.18 -4.94 3.45
CA ILE A 194 -9.56 -3.62 3.39
C ILE A 194 -9.78 -2.93 2.05
N VAL A 195 -10.65 -3.45 1.20
CA VAL A 195 -11.06 -2.81 -0.06
C VAL A 195 -11.41 -1.33 0.10
N PRO A 196 -12.13 -0.88 1.15
CA PRO A 196 -12.40 0.54 1.35
C PRO A 196 -11.11 1.37 1.55
N TRP A 197 -10.09 0.83 2.22
CA TRP A 197 -8.78 1.48 2.31
C TRP A 197 -8.07 1.48 0.97
N ILE A 198 -8.06 0.36 0.25
CA ILE A 198 -7.41 0.26 -1.07
C ILE A 198 -7.99 1.32 -2.01
N ARG A 199 -9.31 1.55 -1.98
CA ARG A 199 -10.01 2.58 -2.75
C ARG A 199 -9.56 4.01 -2.45
N LEU A 200 -9.02 4.30 -1.26
CA LEU A 200 -8.42 5.60 -0.98
C LEU A 200 -7.24 5.89 -1.92
N GLY A 201 -6.56 4.86 -2.41
CA GLY A 201 -5.49 4.99 -3.40
C GLY A 201 -5.97 5.28 -4.82
N ASP A 202 -7.27 5.14 -5.12
CA ASP A 202 -7.80 5.25 -6.49
C ASP A 202 -7.49 6.58 -7.19
N PRO A 203 -7.60 7.77 -6.55
CA PRO A 203 -7.28 9.03 -7.21
C PRO A 203 -5.85 9.08 -7.73
N VAL A 204 -4.90 8.52 -6.97
CA VAL A 204 -3.48 8.49 -7.34
C VAL A 204 -3.20 7.37 -8.35
N SER A 205 -3.79 6.18 -8.15
CA SER A 205 -3.65 5.07 -9.09
C SER A 205 -4.21 5.41 -10.47
N GLN A 206 -5.38 6.03 -10.53
CA GLN A 206 -5.98 6.43 -11.79
C GLN A 206 -5.12 7.47 -12.52
N ALA A 207 -4.53 8.40 -11.77
CA ALA A 207 -3.64 9.43 -12.34
C ALA A 207 -2.31 8.87 -12.85
N LEU A 208 -1.73 7.88 -12.18
CA LEU A 208 -0.42 7.31 -12.55
C LEU A 208 -0.51 6.12 -13.52
N ARG A 209 -1.53 5.28 -13.35
CA ARG A 209 -1.62 3.95 -13.98
C ARG A 209 -2.83 3.78 -14.91
N GLY A 210 -3.80 4.69 -14.85
CA GLY A 210 -5.06 4.58 -15.61
C GLY A 210 -5.98 3.41 -15.17
N ARG A 211 -5.67 2.76 -14.04
CA ARG A 211 -6.40 1.62 -13.49
C ARG A 211 -6.74 1.82 -12.02
N PRO A 212 -7.73 1.09 -11.47
CA PRO A 212 -8.07 1.14 -10.05
C PRO A 212 -6.89 0.72 -9.15
N ALA A 213 -6.83 1.21 -7.90
CA ALA A 213 -5.76 0.83 -6.98
C ALA A 213 -5.88 -0.64 -6.57
N ASP A 214 -4.79 -1.38 -6.56
CA ASP A 214 -4.70 -2.70 -5.94
C ASP A 214 -4.04 -2.61 -4.55
N ARG A 215 -4.02 -3.73 -3.83
CA ARG A 215 -3.48 -3.79 -2.47
C ARG A 215 -1.99 -3.44 -2.39
N TRP A 216 -1.21 -3.80 -3.41
CA TRP A 216 0.23 -3.56 -3.46
C TRP A 216 0.54 -2.12 -3.80
N PHE A 217 -0.19 -1.53 -4.74
CA PHE A 217 -0.11 -0.10 -5.04
C PHE A 217 -0.49 0.74 -3.82
N PHE A 218 -1.59 0.40 -3.15
CA PHE A 218 -2.02 1.11 -1.96
C PHE A 218 -0.98 1.02 -0.83
N TYR A 219 -0.40 -0.17 -0.62
CA TYR A 219 0.72 -0.37 0.30
C TYR A 219 1.92 0.51 -0.07
N GLY A 220 2.33 0.49 -1.34
CA GLY A 220 3.44 1.28 -1.86
C GLY A 220 3.22 2.79 -1.70
N LEU A 221 1.99 3.25 -1.92
CA LEU A 221 1.57 4.64 -1.70
C LEU A 221 1.69 5.02 -0.22
N MET A 222 1.12 4.23 0.68
CA MET A 222 1.19 4.49 2.13
C MET A 222 2.64 4.50 2.63
N TYR A 223 3.44 3.51 2.20
CA TYR A 223 4.84 3.43 2.55
C TYR A 223 5.61 4.67 2.07
N THR A 224 5.39 5.10 0.83
CA THR A 224 6.03 6.29 0.25
C THR A 224 5.63 7.55 1.01
N VAL A 225 4.35 7.73 1.33
CA VAL A 225 3.86 8.89 2.09
C VAL A 225 4.49 8.93 3.49
N VAL A 226 4.47 7.81 4.24
CA VAL A 226 5.05 7.73 5.59
C VAL A 226 6.55 8.00 5.54
N LEU A 227 7.26 7.43 4.57
CA LEU A 227 8.68 7.64 4.38
C LEU A 227 8.99 9.11 4.09
N LEU A 228 8.23 9.77 3.21
CA LEU A 228 8.42 11.20 2.88
C LEU A 228 8.15 12.10 4.10
N VAL A 229 7.11 11.82 4.89
CA VAL A 229 6.83 12.56 6.14
C VAL A 229 7.99 12.40 7.12
N MET A 230 8.54 11.19 7.27
CA MET A 230 9.71 10.94 8.10
C MET A 230 11.00 11.55 7.52
N ALA A 231 11.13 11.61 6.20
CA ALA A 231 12.25 12.26 5.52
C ALA A 231 12.25 13.76 5.80
N VAL A 232 11.10 14.43 5.72
CA VAL A 232 10.97 15.85 6.13
C VAL A 232 11.41 16.03 7.58
N ARG A 233 10.95 15.16 8.49
CA ARG A 233 11.37 15.20 9.90
C ARG A 233 12.88 15.06 10.06
N MET A 234 13.47 14.08 9.38
CA MET A 234 14.91 13.79 9.43
C MET A 234 15.72 14.96 8.86
N ALA A 235 15.31 15.50 7.72
CA ALA A 235 15.98 16.63 7.06
C ALA A 235 15.99 17.88 7.94
N VAL A 236 14.87 18.21 8.58
CA VAL A 236 14.78 19.39 9.47
C VAL A 236 15.56 19.20 10.76
N HIS A 237 15.57 17.99 11.32
CA HIS A 237 16.31 17.67 12.54
C HIS A 237 17.83 17.70 12.32
N TYR A 238 18.30 17.12 11.21
CA TYR A 238 19.71 17.05 10.86
C TYR A 238 20.15 18.13 9.86
N ARG A 239 19.44 19.27 9.81
CA ARG A 239 19.70 20.39 8.87
C ARG A 239 21.12 20.95 8.88
N HIS A 240 21.88 20.69 9.93
CA HIS A 240 23.27 21.11 10.10
C HIS A 240 24.29 20.12 9.51
N ASN A 241 23.88 18.89 9.18
CA ASN A 241 24.78 17.83 8.72
C ASN A 241 24.48 17.47 7.26
N ARG A 242 25.38 17.89 6.36
CA ARG A 242 25.28 17.62 4.90
C ARG A 242 25.16 16.13 4.58
N TYR A 243 25.87 15.27 5.31
CA TYR A 243 25.81 13.83 5.09
C TYR A 243 24.40 13.27 5.34
N GLN A 244 23.75 13.67 6.44
CA GLN A 244 22.40 13.19 6.76
C GLN A 244 21.34 13.74 5.78
N LEU A 245 21.53 14.98 5.30
CA LEU A 245 20.67 15.56 4.28
C LEU A 245 20.75 14.80 2.95
N VAL A 246 21.97 14.54 2.46
CA VAL A 246 22.19 13.78 1.22
C VAL A 246 21.64 12.37 1.35
N ARG A 247 21.90 11.69 2.47
CA ARG A 247 21.36 10.35 2.73
C ARG A 247 19.83 10.33 2.74
N THR A 248 19.20 11.29 3.39
CA THR A 248 17.73 11.39 3.44
C THR A 248 17.15 11.67 2.06
N ALA A 249 17.81 12.54 1.27
CA ALA A 249 17.43 12.83 -0.10
C ALA A 249 17.54 11.59 -0.99
N SER A 250 18.64 10.83 -0.90
CA SER A 250 18.84 9.59 -1.66
C SER A 250 17.74 8.56 -1.35
N VAL A 251 17.52 8.24 -0.07
CA VAL A 251 16.47 7.31 0.36
C VAL A 251 15.08 7.73 -0.16
N SER A 252 14.78 9.03 -0.09
CA SER A 252 13.48 9.56 -0.55
C SER A 252 13.35 9.50 -2.07
N PHE A 253 14.43 9.78 -2.80
CA PHE A 253 14.47 9.71 -4.26
C PHE A 253 14.28 8.29 -4.77
N PHE A 254 15.00 7.31 -4.22
CA PHE A 254 14.84 5.92 -4.61
C PHE A 254 13.47 5.35 -4.21
N GLN A 255 12.94 5.76 -3.05
CA GLN A 255 11.59 5.33 -2.69
C GLN A 255 10.53 5.91 -3.64
N LEU A 256 10.54 7.23 -3.87
CA LEU A 256 9.53 7.87 -4.69
C LEU A 256 9.70 7.51 -6.18
N GLY A 257 10.92 7.60 -6.69
CA GLY A 257 11.25 7.31 -8.09
C GLY A 257 11.23 5.82 -8.40
N PHE A 258 12.22 5.08 -7.89
CA PHE A 258 12.46 3.70 -8.30
C PHE A 258 11.45 2.71 -7.76
N ALA A 259 11.05 2.84 -6.49
CA ALA A 259 10.18 1.85 -5.86
C ALA A 259 8.68 2.12 -6.06
N PHE A 260 8.29 3.36 -6.37
CA PHE A 260 6.88 3.73 -6.48
C PHE A 260 6.49 4.24 -7.89
N LEU A 261 7.12 5.32 -8.37
CA LEU A 261 6.74 5.93 -9.64
C LEU A 261 7.09 5.05 -10.84
N ILE A 262 8.29 4.47 -10.89
CA ILE A 262 8.71 3.64 -12.03
C ILE A 262 7.79 2.43 -12.22
N PRO A 263 7.52 1.58 -11.19
CA PRO A 263 6.58 0.48 -11.32
C PRO A 263 5.18 0.94 -11.72
N ALA A 264 4.68 2.03 -11.12
CA ALA A 264 3.37 2.57 -11.46
C ALA A 264 3.28 3.02 -12.93
N VAL A 265 4.32 3.66 -13.46
CA VAL A 265 4.37 4.06 -14.88
C VAL A 265 4.54 2.84 -15.79
N LEU A 266 5.33 1.83 -15.41
CA LEU A 266 5.45 0.60 -16.19
C LEU A 266 4.11 -0.13 -16.32
N GLU A 267 3.35 -0.19 -15.22
CA GLU A 267 1.98 -0.70 -15.24
C GLU A 267 1.10 0.07 -16.20
N SER A 268 1.16 1.41 -16.23
CA SER A 268 0.34 2.22 -17.14
C SER A 268 0.58 1.87 -18.62
N LEU A 269 1.80 1.41 -18.94
CA LEU A 269 2.20 0.98 -20.28
C LEU A 269 1.93 -0.52 -20.55
N ASN A 270 1.22 -1.22 -19.66
CA ASN A 270 1.00 -2.66 -19.69
C ASN A 270 2.29 -3.48 -19.79
N LYS A 271 3.36 -3.00 -19.14
CA LYS A 271 4.66 -3.67 -19.07
C LYS A 271 4.84 -4.33 -17.70
N PRO A 272 5.72 -5.36 -17.58
CA PRO A 272 5.97 -6.00 -16.29
C PRO A 272 6.47 -4.96 -15.29
N ALA A 273 5.71 -4.82 -14.21
CA ALA A 273 5.92 -3.84 -13.16
C ALA A 273 6.99 -4.33 -12.19
N VAL A 274 8.24 -4.28 -12.63
CA VAL A 274 9.35 -4.78 -11.83
C VAL A 274 9.91 -3.66 -10.95
N ASP A 275 10.07 -3.99 -9.67
CA ASP A 275 10.79 -3.15 -8.73
C ASP A 275 12.28 -3.31 -8.99
N PHE A 276 12.89 -2.33 -9.69
CA PHE A 276 14.30 -2.39 -10.11
C PHE A 276 15.30 -2.51 -8.97
N LYS A 277 14.88 -2.36 -7.71
CA LYS A 277 15.74 -2.61 -6.55
C LYS A 277 15.68 -4.03 -6.00
N ASN A 278 14.69 -4.83 -6.39
CA ASN A 278 14.58 -6.19 -5.90
C ASN A 278 15.49 -7.08 -6.74
N ALA A 279 16.52 -7.62 -6.07
CA ALA A 279 17.49 -8.50 -6.69
C ALA A 279 17.35 -9.92 -6.14
N TRP A 280 17.66 -10.92 -6.95
CA TRP A 280 17.79 -12.30 -6.47
C TRP A 280 18.93 -12.41 -5.43
N PRO A 281 18.81 -13.20 -4.34
CA PRO A 281 17.73 -14.14 -4.01
C PRO A 281 16.59 -13.55 -3.18
N LEU A 282 16.55 -12.23 -2.96
CA LEU A 282 15.44 -11.60 -2.25
C LEU A 282 14.15 -11.69 -3.06
N ASP A 283 14.25 -11.47 -4.37
CA ASP A 283 13.22 -11.85 -5.33
C ASP A 283 13.41 -13.31 -5.74
N TYR A 284 12.81 -14.22 -4.98
CA TYR A 284 13.02 -15.66 -5.14
C TYR A 284 12.35 -16.21 -6.41
N ASP A 285 11.26 -15.58 -6.85
CA ASP A 285 10.49 -15.94 -8.04
C ASP A 285 11.17 -15.48 -9.34
N PHE A 286 12.24 -14.68 -9.24
CA PHE A 286 12.87 -14.03 -10.41
C PHE A 286 13.24 -15.02 -11.53
N PHE A 287 13.76 -16.20 -11.19
CA PHE A 287 14.16 -17.24 -12.14
C PHE A 287 13.10 -18.32 -12.39
N PHE A 288 11.86 -18.14 -11.93
CA PHE A 288 10.81 -19.10 -12.18
C PHE A 288 10.35 -19.03 -13.64
N GLY A 289 9.98 -20.19 -14.22
CA GLY A 289 9.67 -20.30 -15.64
C GLY A 289 8.64 -19.28 -16.12
N TRP A 290 7.54 -19.10 -15.37
CA TRP A 290 6.49 -18.14 -15.70
C TRP A 290 6.98 -16.67 -15.73
N ASN A 291 7.90 -16.29 -14.84
CA ASN A 291 8.44 -14.94 -14.79
C ASN A 291 9.43 -14.71 -15.94
N LEU A 292 10.26 -15.71 -16.23
CA LEU A 292 11.17 -15.69 -17.38
C LEU A 292 10.41 -15.61 -18.70
N ASP A 293 9.33 -16.38 -18.86
CA ASP A 293 8.45 -16.33 -20.03
C ASP A 293 7.78 -14.95 -20.15
N SER A 294 7.31 -14.38 -19.04
CA SER A 294 6.74 -13.02 -19.02
C SER A 294 7.76 -11.94 -19.42
N LEU A 295 9.00 -12.02 -18.91
CA LEU A 295 10.06 -11.06 -19.24
C LEU A 295 10.51 -11.22 -20.70
N THR A 296 10.77 -12.43 -21.17
CA THR A 296 11.25 -12.67 -22.54
C THR A 296 10.19 -12.34 -23.60
N SER A 297 8.90 -12.53 -23.29
CA SER A 297 7.78 -12.13 -24.16
C SER A 297 7.49 -10.63 -24.16
N SER A 298 8.01 -9.87 -23.18
CA SER A 298 7.81 -8.41 -23.04
C SER A 298 8.73 -7.56 -23.94
N GLY A 299 9.41 -8.17 -24.91
CA GLY A 299 10.28 -7.50 -25.88
C GLY A 299 11.55 -6.91 -25.25
N ALA A 300 12.09 -5.84 -25.86
CA ALA A 300 13.38 -5.26 -25.46
C ALA A 300 13.45 -4.81 -23.99
N LEU A 301 12.33 -4.31 -23.43
CA LEU A 301 12.30 -3.91 -22.01
C LEU A 301 12.41 -5.12 -21.09
N GLY A 302 11.70 -6.21 -21.39
CA GLY A 302 11.75 -7.40 -20.54
C GLY A 302 13.13 -8.07 -20.55
N TRP A 303 13.81 -8.08 -21.69
CA TRP A 303 15.22 -8.47 -21.78
C TRP A 303 16.14 -7.55 -20.97
N PHE A 304 15.93 -6.23 -21.02
CA PHE A 304 16.68 -5.29 -20.19
C PHE A 304 16.47 -5.57 -18.70
N ILE A 305 15.23 -5.80 -18.26
CA ILE A 305 14.91 -6.10 -16.85
C ILE A 305 15.59 -7.41 -16.42
N LEU A 306 15.57 -8.45 -17.27
CA LEU A 306 16.21 -9.72 -16.98
C LEU A 306 17.73 -9.55 -16.79
N LEU A 307 18.40 -8.89 -17.75
CA LEU A 307 19.84 -8.62 -17.68
C LEU A 307 20.20 -7.70 -16.50
N TRP A 308 19.35 -6.70 -16.22
CA TRP A 308 19.50 -5.81 -15.08
C TRP A 308 19.40 -6.57 -13.76
N GLY A 309 18.42 -7.46 -13.60
CA GLY A 309 18.26 -8.27 -12.38
C GLY A 309 19.42 -9.24 -12.16
N ILE A 310 19.94 -9.87 -13.22
CA ILE A 310 21.14 -10.71 -13.16
C ILE A 310 22.38 -9.87 -12.81
N GLY A 311 22.59 -8.76 -13.51
CA GLY A 311 23.70 -7.84 -13.25
C GLY A 311 23.65 -7.26 -11.84
N LEU A 312 22.45 -6.99 -11.33
CA LEU A 312 22.23 -6.59 -9.95
C LEU A 312 22.72 -7.67 -8.99
N ALA A 313 22.21 -8.88 -9.11
CA ALA A 313 22.50 -9.97 -8.20
C ALA A 313 23.99 -10.35 -8.19
N VAL A 314 24.62 -10.41 -9.37
CA VAL A 314 25.98 -10.95 -9.54
C VAL A 314 27.06 -9.87 -9.42
N ILE A 315 26.79 -8.63 -9.84
CA ILE A 315 27.81 -7.57 -9.93
C ILE A 315 27.52 -6.47 -8.93
N LEU A 316 26.38 -5.80 -9.05
CA LEU A 316 26.13 -4.55 -8.31
C LEU A 316 25.95 -4.81 -6.81
N VAL A 317 25.16 -5.81 -6.43
CA VAL A 317 24.92 -6.16 -5.01
C VAL A 317 26.23 -6.55 -4.31
N PRO A 318 27.07 -7.46 -4.85
CA PRO A 318 28.38 -7.75 -4.27
C PRO A 318 29.31 -6.54 -4.22
N ALA A 319 29.37 -5.73 -5.29
CA ALA A 319 30.22 -4.54 -5.32
C ALA A 319 29.79 -3.51 -4.27
N LEU A 320 28.50 -3.19 -4.19
CA LEU A 320 27.97 -2.27 -3.19
C LEU A 320 28.13 -2.81 -1.76
N ALA A 321 27.95 -4.11 -1.56
CA ALA A 321 28.20 -4.75 -0.28
C ALA A 321 29.68 -4.68 0.13
N TYR A 322 30.61 -4.86 -0.82
CA TYR A 322 32.04 -4.75 -0.57
C TYR A 322 32.46 -3.32 -0.19
N PHE A 323 32.03 -2.31 -0.94
CA PHE A 323 32.47 -0.92 -0.71
C PHE A 323 31.69 -0.20 0.40
N PHE A 324 30.39 -0.46 0.55
CA PHE A 324 29.49 0.30 1.44
C PHE A 324 28.89 -0.54 2.57
N GLY A 325 29.24 -1.83 2.67
CA GLY A 325 28.74 -2.73 3.69
C GLY A 325 27.23 -2.92 3.60
N LYS A 326 26.51 -2.89 4.74
CA LYS A 326 25.03 -3.04 4.77
C LYS A 326 24.25 -1.75 4.48
N ARG A 327 24.94 -0.63 4.28
CA ARG A 327 24.30 0.70 4.28
C ARG A 327 23.60 1.03 2.96
N TRP A 328 24.06 0.43 1.86
CA TRP A 328 23.50 0.69 0.52
C TRP A 328 22.10 0.13 0.35
N TYR A 329 21.73 -0.97 1.01
CA TYR A 329 20.42 -1.62 0.81
C TYR A 329 19.23 -0.70 1.12
N CYS A 330 19.38 0.18 2.13
CA CYS A 330 18.31 1.09 2.55
C CYS A 330 18.23 2.40 1.75
N SER A 331 19.30 2.81 1.06
CA SER A 331 19.39 4.10 0.37
C SER A 331 19.75 3.99 -1.11
N TRP A 332 20.04 2.79 -1.62
CA TRP A 332 20.68 2.59 -2.92
C TRP A 332 21.95 3.44 -3.11
N VAL A 333 22.67 3.60 -1.98
CA VAL A 333 23.76 4.55 -1.66
C VAL A 333 23.25 5.90 -1.16
#